data_AF-A0A2E3XVD4-F1
#
_entry.id   AF-A0A2E3XVD4-F1
#
_cell.length_a   1.000
_cell.length_b   1.000
_cell.length_c   1.000
_cell.angle_alpha   90.00
_cell.angle_beta   90.00
_cell.angle_gamma   90.00
#
_symmetry.space_group_name_H-M   'P 1'
#
loop_
_entity.id
_entity.type
_entity.pdbx_description
1 polymer ?
#
loop_
_entity_poly.entity_id
_entity_poly.type
_entity_poly.pdbx_seq_one_letter_code
_entity_poly.pdbx_strand_id
1 'polypeptide(L)'
;MNLESLNKTIEDFSKETHGSTDYFKELIFVRGQQPDQFAPLKFLCKKHESLGTKESLFKVGYVCDAFDLYDQPAFEKWYEHQFSQKLKRTQAKEVTILYMPDNKRIFDAIELVNQSYDVLRNEHIILNNKNLPIQLGEWYAKCVFGLDQVKSTSQRGFDFLLHGKRAEIKVEWGDRSPPKGVKLRKSLADLSDYCIIMYVARNFRIREICFLDSDFVLRKFGGKGHTIFLKDSDVDQYFFSRSQKHLDKVANPSALLKYSTPTFAMKLSESF
;
A
#
# COMPACT_ATOMS: atom_id res chain seq x y z
N MET A 1 -15.59 -14.34 32.26
CA MET A 1 -14.15 -14.05 32.34
C MET A 1 -13.99 -12.59 32.72
N ASN A 2 -13.25 -12.27 33.79
CA ASN A 2 -13.00 -10.89 34.20
C ASN A 2 -11.79 -10.33 33.43
N LEU A 3 -12.03 -9.43 32.48
CA LEU A 3 -10.99 -8.87 31.61
C LEU A 3 -10.02 -7.94 32.36
N GLU A 4 -10.48 -7.21 33.37
CA GLU A 4 -9.60 -6.36 34.19
C GLU A 4 -8.59 -7.20 34.95
N SER A 5 -9.04 -8.30 35.55
CA SER A 5 -8.18 -9.25 36.26
C SER A 5 -7.18 -9.93 35.32
N LEU A 6 -7.62 -10.31 34.11
CA LEU A 6 -6.74 -10.86 33.09
C LEU A 6 -5.65 -9.86 32.67
N ASN A 7 -6.04 -8.62 32.34
CA ASN A 7 -5.11 -7.58 31.92
C ASN A 7 -4.10 -7.23 33.03
N LYS A 8 -4.55 -7.15 34.28
CA LYS A 8 -3.66 -6.97 35.43
C LYS A 8 -2.64 -8.11 35.55
N THR A 9 -3.06 -9.35 35.31
CA THR A 9 -2.14 -10.51 35.33
C THR A 9 -1.09 -10.43 34.21
N ILE A 10 -1.47 -9.94 33.03
CA ILE A 10 -0.54 -9.75 31.90
C ILE A 10 0.44 -8.62 32.21
N GLU A 11 -0.05 -7.51 32.75
CA GLU A 11 0.77 -6.38 33.19
C GLU A 11 1.78 -6.83 34.25
N ASP A 12 1.33 -7.55 35.27
CA ASP A 12 2.19 -8.02 36.36
C ASP A 12 3.24 -9.02 35.86
N PHE A 13 2.88 -9.91 34.92
CA PHE A 13 3.87 -10.77 34.26
C PHE A 13 4.96 -9.94 33.57
N SER A 14 4.56 -8.89 32.84
CA SER A 14 5.45 -8.04 32.04
C SER A 14 6.36 -7.11 32.86
N LYS A 15 6.12 -6.95 34.17
CA LYS A 15 6.96 -6.12 35.06
C LYS A 15 8.25 -6.83 35.50
N GLU A 16 8.27 -8.16 35.47
CA GLU A 16 9.37 -8.97 35.94
C GLU A 16 10.00 -9.75 34.80
N THR A 17 11.30 -10.07 34.89
CA THR A 17 11.97 -10.95 33.93
C THR A 17 11.80 -12.42 34.33
N HIS A 18 11.64 -13.29 33.34
CA HIS A 18 11.36 -14.72 33.50
C HIS A 18 12.43 -15.59 32.81
N GLY A 19 13.68 -15.11 32.80
CA GLY A 19 14.80 -15.76 32.10
C GLY A 19 15.16 -17.16 32.61
N SER A 20 14.75 -17.53 33.82
CA SER A 20 14.93 -18.87 34.42
C SER A 20 13.76 -19.83 34.16
N THR A 21 12.70 -19.37 33.49
CA THR A 21 11.51 -20.18 33.22
C THR A 21 11.53 -20.77 31.83
N ASP A 22 10.71 -21.79 31.58
CA ASP A 22 10.51 -22.36 30.24
C ASP A 22 9.46 -21.62 29.39
N TYR A 23 8.95 -20.47 29.86
CA TYR A 23 7.91 -19.73 29.16
C TYR A 23 8.36 -19.17 27.80
N PHE A 24 9.66 -19.01 27.58
CA PHE A 24 10.22 -18.66 26.27
C PHE A 24 9.95 -19.74 25.20
N LYS A 25 9.67 -20.99 25.59
CA LYS A 25 9.36 -22.08 24.64
C LYS A 25 7.91 -22.06 24.15
N GLU A 26 7.06 -21.21 24.73
CA GLU A 26 5.66 -21.10 24.34
C GLU A 26 5.52 -20.44 22.96
N LEU A 27 4.44 -20.78 22.27
CA LEU A 27 4.14 -20.29 20.91
C LEU A 27 2.91 -19.38 20.86
N ILE A 28 2.15 -19.29 21.95
CA ILE A 28 0.93 -18.48 22.01
C ILE A 28 1.06 -17.48 23.15
N PHE A 29 1.02 -16.20 22.80
CA PHE A 29 1.11 -15.08 23.74
C PHE A 29 -0.14 -14.23 23.66
N VAL A 30 -0.55 -13.65 24.78
CA VAL A 30 -1.69 -12.74 24.88
C VAL A 30 -1.17 -11.34 25.19
N ARG A 31 -1.55 -10.35 24.37
CA ARG A 31 -1.24 -8.94 24.58
C ARG A 31 -2.19 -8.33 25.59
N GLY A 32 -1.65 -7.51 26.49
CA GLY A 32 -2.38 -6.70 27.44
C GLY A 32 -2.95 -5.44 26.79
N GLN A 33 -3.27 -4.44 27.63
CA GLN A 33 -3.79 -3.16 27.17
C GLN A 33 -2.71 -2.31 26.49
N GLN A 34 -1.46 -2.38 26.98
CA GLN A 34 -0.35 -1.67 26.39
C GLN A 34 0.39 -2.51 25.33
N PRO A 35 0.99 -1.89 24.30
CA PRO A 35 1.67 -2.60 23.22
C PRO A 35 2.87 -3.45 23.64
N ASP A 36 3.44 -3.18 24.81
CA ASP A 36 4.62 -3.83 25.39
C ASP A 36 4.29 -4.84 26.50
N GLN A 37 3.01 -5.10 26.74
CA GLN A 37 2.56 -6.04 27.76
C GLN A 37 2.12 -7.35 27.12
N PHE A 38 2.76 -8.46 27.49
CA PHE A 38 2.39 -9.79 27.01
C PHE A 38 2.54 -10.84 28.10
N ALA A 39 1.83 -11.95 27.94
CA ALA A 39 2.05 -13.14 28.76
C ALA A 39 1.77 -14.42 27.95
N PRO A 40 2.48 -15.53 28.23
CA PRO A 40 2.19 -16.81 27.60
C PRO A 40 0.79 -17.31 27.96
N LEU A 41 0.04 -17.85 26.99
CA LEU A 41 -1.32 -18.32 27.22
C LEU A 41 -1.39 -19.39 28.32
N LYS A 42 -0.43 -20.34 28.33
CA LYS A 42 -0.40 -21.39 29.37
C LYS A 42 -0.21 -20.83 30.78
N PHE A 43 0.53 -19.73 30.94
CA PHE A 43 0.66 -19.05 32.23
C PHE A 43 -0.69 -18.48 32.67
N LEU A 44 -1.41 -17.83 31.74
CA LEU A 44 -2.71 -17.24 32.02
C LEU A 44 -3.78 -18.30 32.35
N CYS A 45 -3.79 -19.43 31.65
CA CYS A 45 -4.69 -20.55 31.95
C CYS A 45 -4.50 -21.10 33.37
N LYS A 46 -3.27 -21.09 33.89
CA LYS A 46 -2.99 -21.51 35.29
C LYS A 46 -3.48 -20.50 36.33
N LYS A 47 -3.55 -19.21 35.97
CA LYS A 47 -3.94 -18.12 36.88
C LYS A 47 -5.43 -17.80 36.83
N HIS A 48 -6.11 -18.17 35.75
CA HIS A 48 -7.52 -17.89 35.52
C HIS A 48 -8.25 -19.17 35.14
N GLU A 49 -8.95 -19.81 36.08
CA GLU A 49 -9.69 -21.06 35.84
C GLU A 49 -10.74 -20.93 34.71
N SER A 50 -11.30 -19.75 34.53
CA SER A 50 -12.25 -19.47 33.44
C SER A 50 -11.61 -19.41 32.03
N LEU A 51 -10.27 -19.37 31.96
CA LEU A 51 -9.48 -19.35 30.73
C LEU A 51 -8.90 -20.76 30.48
N GLY A 52 -9.72 -21.66 29.94
CA GLY A 52 -9.26 -23.01 29.59
C GLY A 52 -8.36 -23.04 28.35
N THR A 53 -8.80 -22.40 27.27
CA THR A 53 -8.11 -22.40 25.97
C THR A 53 -8.22 -21.04 25.28
N LYS A 54 -7.54 -20.85 24.14
CA LYS A 54 -7.63 -19.61 23.34
C LYS A 54 -9.06 -19.31 22.87
N GLU A 55 -9.89 -20.35 22.68
CA GLU A 55 -11.29 -20.21 22.29
C GLU A 55 -12.12 -19.45 23.33
N SER A 56 -11.75 -19.52 24.63
CA SER A 56 -12.38 -18.70 25.66
C SER A 56 -12.10 -17.20 25.48
N LEU A 57 -10.94 -16.82 24.93
CA LEU A 57 -10.60 -15.43 24.61
C LEU A 57 -11.36 -14.93 23.39
N PHE A 58 -11.55 -15.79 22.38
CA PHE A 58 -12.34 -15.44 21.20
C PHE A 58 -13.80 -15.11 21.55
N LYS A 59 -14.40 -15.87 22.48
CA LYS A 59 -15.77 -15.62 22.96
C LYS A 59 -15.96 -14.24 23.60
N VAL A 60 -14.87 -13.61 24.07
CA VAL A 60 -14.90 -12.27 24.67
C VAL A 60 -14.32 -11.19 23.76
N GLY A 61 -14.00 -11.53 22.50
CA GLY A 61 -13.63 -10.57 21.46
C GLY A 61 -12.15 -10.51 21.08
N TYR A 62 -11.28 -11.33 21.66
CA TYR A 62 -9.90 -11.40 21.21
C TYR A 62 -9.83 -11.95 19.78
N VAL A 63 -8.81 -11.49 19.03
CA VAL A 63 -8.43 -12.02 17.72
C VAL A 63 -7.02 -12.61 17.80
N CYS A 64 -6.60 -13.26 16.72
CA CYS A 64 -5.40 -14.09 16.68
C CYS A 64 -4.66 -13.82 15.38
N ASP A 65 -3.41 -13.36 15.49
CA ASP A 65 -2.55 -13.11 14.35
C ASP A 65 -1.24 -13.89 14.47
N ALA A 66 -0.72 -14.35 13.32
CA ALA A 66 0.65 -14.85 13.24
C ALA A 66 1.62 -13.68 13.38
N PHE A 67 2.65 -13.85 14.21
CA PHE A 67 3.63 -12.81 14.49
C PHE A 67 4.42 -12.40 13.23
N ASP A 68 4.71 -13.33 12.33
CA ASP A 68 5.53 -13.07 11.14
C ASP A 68 4.81 -12.35 9.99
N LEU A 69 3.48 -12.21 10.07
CA LEU A 69 2.67 -11.52 9.06
C LEU A 69 2.56 -10.01 9.30
N TYR A 70 2.67 -9.57 10.56
CA TYR A 70 2.50 -8.18 10.95
C TYR A 70 3.76 -7.66 11.65
N ASP A 71 4.18 -6.44 11.33
CA ASP A 71 5.31 -5.81 12.00
C ASP A 71 4.94 -5.49 13.45
N GLN A 72 5.47 -6.25 14.41
CA GLN A 72 5.21 -6.10 15.84
C GLN A 72 6.53 -5.91 16.62
N PRO A 73 7.24 -4.78 16.44
CA PRO A 73 8.54 -4.56 17.06
C PRO A 73 8.47 -4.48 18.59
N ALA A 74 7.30 -4.18 19.16
CA ALA A 74 7.08 -4.19 20.60
C ALA A 74 7.17 -5.60 21.19
N PHE A 75 6.66 -6.61 20.48
CA PHE A 75 6.71 -8.00 20.95
C PHE A 75 8.14 -8.55 20.94
N GLU A 76 8.91 -8.28 19.88
CA GLU A 76 10.30 -8.73 19.80
C GLU A 76 11.13 -8.13 20.93
N LYS A 77 11.02 -6.81 21.15
CA LYS A 77 11.69 -6.12 22.26
C LYS A 77 11.26 -6.66 23.63
N TRP A 78 9.96 -6.85 23.82
CA TRP A 78 9.42 -7.43 25.04
C TRP A 78 9.98 -8.84 25.27
N TYR A 79 9.94 -9.72 24.28
CA TYR A 79 10.40 -11.10 24.40
C TYR A 79 11.88 -11.18 24.80
N GLU A 80 12.73 -10.38 24.14
CA GLU A 80 14.16 -10.34 24.45
C GLU A 80 14.43 -9.83 25.86
N HIS A 81 13.71 -8.79 26.30
CA HIS A 81 13.80 -8.28 27.67
C HIS A 81 13.31 -9.31 28.69
N GLN A 82 12.12 -9.87 28.45
CA GLN A 82 11.41 -10.76 29.36
C GLN A 82 12.18 -12.04 29.62
N PHE A 83 12.77 -12.64 28.58
CA PHE A 83 13.43 -13.94 28.68
C PHE A 83 14.95 -13.87 28.59
N SER A 84 15.53 -12.67 28.42
CA SER A 84 16.97 -12.46 28.23
C SER A 84 17.54 -13.30 27.07
N GLN A 85 16.74 -13.52 26.02
CA GLN A 85 17.07 -14.38 24.88
C GLN A 85 16.49 -13.82 23.58
N LYS A 86 17.27 -13.93 22.49
CA LYS A 86 16.82 -13.50 21.16
C LYS A 86 15.71 -14.39 20.62
N LEU A 87 14.69 -13.77 20.01
CA LEU A 87 13.64 -14.49 19.30
C LEU A 87 14.19 -15.02 17.96
N LYS A 88 14.38 -16.33 17.85
CA LYS A 88 14.93 -16.93 16.62
C LYS A 88 13.89 -16.84 15.50
N ARG A 89 14.35 -16.59 14.27
CA ARG A 89 13.48 -16.53 13.07
C ARG A 89 12.66 -17.81 12.85
N THR A 90 13.17 -18.98 13.22
CA THR A 90 12.42 -20.24 13.12
C THR A 90 11.26 -20.28 14.11
N GLN A 91 11.46 -19.79 15.33
CA GLN A 91 10.43 -19.70 16.35
C GLN A 91 9.41 -18.61 16.02
N ALA A 92 9.87 -17.44 15.56
CA ALA A 92 9.01 -16.31 15.18
C ALA A 92 7.88 -16.69 14.22
N LYS A 93 8.14 -17.60 13.27
CA LYS A 93 7.15 -18.10 12.30
C LYS A 93 6.02 -18.93 12.91
N GLU A 94 6.26 -19.49 14.09
CA GLU A 94 5.29 -20.33 14.81
C GLU A 94 4.57 -19.55 15.91
N VAL A 95 5.06 -18.35 16.24
CA VAL A 95 4.47 -17.51 17.28
C VAL A 95 3.15 -16.92 16.80
N THR A 96 2.16 -17.03 17.68
CA THR A 96 0.82 -16.46 17.53
C THR A 96 0.54 -15.49 18.66
N ILE A 97 -0.01 -14.33 18.33
CA ILE A 97 -0.35 -13.27 19.28
C ILE A 97 -1.87 -13.09 19.33
N LEU A 98 -2.42 -13.23 20.52
CA LEU A 98 -3.82 -12.97 20.85
C LEU A 98 -3.95 -11.55 21.38
N TYR A 99 -4.87 -10.76 20.86
CA TYR A 99 -5.11 -9.39 21.35
C TYR A 99 -6.57 -8.96 21.18
N MET A 100 -6.98 -7.96 21.97
CA MET A 100 -8.27 -7.29 21.78
C MET A 100 -8.12 -6.17 20.75
N PRO A 101 -8.89 -6.16 19.65
CA PRO A 101 -8.89 -5.05 18.71
C PRO A 101 -9.50 -3.79 19.34
N ASP A 102 -8.95 -2.63 19.00
CA ASP A 102 -9.55 -1.34 19.36
C ASP A 102 -10.66 -1.02 18.36
N ASN A 103 -11.84 -1.58 18.61
CA ASN A 103 -13.00 -1.43 17.71
C ASN A 103 -13.38 0.03 17.50
N LYS A 104 -13.26 0.90 18.52
CA LYS A 104 -13.57 2.32 18.38
C LYS A 104 -12.63 2.96 17.36
N ARG A 105 -11.33 2.81 17.55
CA ARG A 105 -10.33 3.36 16.62
C ARG A 105 -10.48 2.79 15.21
N ILE A 106 -10.87 1.53 15.08
CA ILE A 106 -11.17 0.90 13.79
C ILE A 106 -12.37 1.58 13.12
N PHE A 107 -13.49 1.75 13.83
CA PHE A 107 -14.68 2.40 13.26
C PHE A 107 -14.44 3.87 12.93
N ASP A 108 -13.74 4.62 13.79
CA ASP A 108 -13.36 6.02 13.53
C ASP A 108 -12.51 6.12 12.25
N ALA A 109 -11.57 5.20 12.05
CA ALA A 109 -10.75 5.14 10.83
C ALA A 109 -11.57 4.77 9.58
N ILE A 110 -12.52 3.84 9.70
CA ILE A 110 -13.42 3.47 8.60
C ILE A 110 -14.30 4.65 8.20
N GLU A 111 -14.81 5.41 9.17
CA GLU A 111 -15.60 6.61 8.91
C GLU A 111 -14.78 7.67 8.17
N LEU A 112 -13.55 7.94 8.62
CA LEU A 112 -12.65 8.88 7.95
C LEU A 112 -12.34 8.46 6.51
N VAL A 113 -12.13 7.16 6.28
CA VAL A 113 -11.93 6.61 4.93
C VAL A 113 -13.17 6.84 4.08
N ASN A 114 -14.37 6.56 4.61
CA ASN A 114 -15.61 6.79 3.88
C ASN A 114 -15.80 8.26 3.50
N GLN A 115 -15.61 9.18 4.45
CA GLN A 115 -15.68 10.63 4.21
C GLN A 115 -14.67 11.08 3.14
N SER A 116 -13.44 10.54 3.19
CA SER A 116 -12.41 10.84 2.18
C SER A 116 -12.84 10.35 0.79
N TYR A 117 -13.43 9.15 0.69
CA TYR A 117 -13.97 8.63 -0.57
C TYR A 117 -15.18 9.44 -1.07
N ASP A 118 -16.03 9.96 -0.18
CA ASP A 118 -17.12 10.86 -0.57
C ASP A 118 -16.60 12.14 -1.22
N VAL A 119 -15.58 12.78 -0.62
CA VAL A 119 -14.92 13.97 -1.20
C VAL A 119 -14.36 13.64 -2.58
N LEU A 120 -13.60 12.55 -2.72
CA LEU A 120 -13.01 12.16 -4.00
C LEU A 120 -14.04 11.82 -5.08
N ARG A 121 -15.22 11.27 -4.71
CA ARG A 121 -16.33 11.03 -5.65
C ARG A 121 -16.95 12.35 -6.13
N ASN A 122 -17.17 13.28 -5.20
CA ASN A 122 -17.77 14.58 -5.51
C ASN A 122 -16.86 15.43 -6.40
N GLU A 123 -15.54 15.31 -6.24
CA GLU A 123 -14.54 15.94 -7.12
C GLU A 123 -14.28 15.14 -8.42
N HIS A 124 -15.09 14.12 -8.70
CA HIS A 124 -15.02 13.30 -9.91
C HIS A 124 -13.66 12.61 -10.14
N ILE A 125 -12.94 12.31 -9.07
CA ILE A 125 -11.64 11.61 -9.12
C ILE A 125 -11.86 10.10 -9.20
N ILE A 126 -12.77 9.59 -8.35
CA ILE A 126 -13.02 8.16 -8.26
C ILE A 126 -14.37 7.77 -8.85
N LEU A 127 -14.37 6.73 -9.68
CA LEU A 127 -15.56 6.24 -10.39
C LEU A 127 -15.61 4.71 -10.37
N ASN A 128 -16.65 4.15 -9.76
CA ASN A 128 -16.81 2.71 -9.51
C ASN A 128 -15.77 2.16 -8.51
N ASN A 129 -15.87 0.87 -8.19
CA ASN A 129 -14.99 0.16 -7.26
C ASN A 129 -13.56 -0.10 -7.82
N LYS A 130 -13.01 0.76 -8.69
CA LYS A 130 -11.62 0.58 -9.16
C LYS A 130 -10.63 1.07 -8.09
N ASN A 131 -9.38 0.67 -8.27
CA ASN A 131 -8.27 0.96 -7.38
C ASN A 131 -7.95 2.48 -7.35
N LEU A 132 -7.94 3.08 -6.14
CA LEU A 132 -7.69 4.51 -5.92
C LEU A 132 -6.38 5.01 -6.55
N PRO A 133 -5.21 4.39 -6.31
CA PRO A 133 -3.97 4.79 -6.99
C PRO A 133 -4.12 4.92 -8.51
N ILE A 134 -4.78 3.96 -9.16
CA ILE A 134 -4.98 3.97 -10.62
C ILE A 134 -5.83 5.16 -11.04
N GLN A 135 -7.01 5.35 -10.42
CA GLN A 135 -7.90 6.45 -10.79
C GLN A 135 -7.29 7.82 -10.51
N LEU A 136 -6.54 7.94 -9.41
CA LEU A 136 -5.85 9.17 -9.09
C LEU A 136 -4.73 9.48 -10.10
N GLY A 137 -3.97 8.46 -10.54
CA GLY A 137 -2.98 8.62 -11.61
C GLY A 137 -3.61 9.00 -12.95
N GLU A 138 -4.75 8.38 -13.31
CA GLU A 138 -5.55 8.76 -14.48
C GLU A 138 -6.05 10.21 -14.39
N TRP A 139 -6.55 10.61 -13.22
CA TRP A 139 -7.01 11.98 -12.95
C TRP A 139 -5.86 13.00 -13.00
N TYR A 140 -4.68 12.67 -12.46
CA TYR A 140 -3.50 13.51 -12.59
C TYR A 140 -3.09 13.71 -14.04
N ALA A 141 -3.03 12.64 -14.83
CA ALA A 141 -2.72 12.75 -16.25
C ALA A 141 -3.76 13.60 -16.98
N LYS A 142 -5.05 13.45 -16.67
CA LYS A 142 -6.11 14.33 -17.17
C LYS A 142 -5.84 15.80 -16.86
N CYS A 143 -5.52 16.12 -15.61
CA CYS A 143 -5.22 17.50 -15.20
C CYS A 143 -3.95 18.07 -15.84
N VAL A 144 -2.86 17.28 -15.90
CA VAL A 144 -1.54 17.71 -16.39
C VAL A 144 -1.55 17.92 -17.90
N PHE A 145 -2.12 16.97 -18.64
CA PHE A 145 -2.09 16.96 -20.10
C PHE A 145 -3.36 17.52 -20.75
N GLY A 146 -4.37 17.91 -19.95
CA GLY A 146 -5.63 18.45 -20.48
C GLY A 146 -6.41 17.43 -21.30
N LEU A 147 -6.49 16.18 -20.81
CA LEU A 147 -7.12 15.08 -21.56
C LEU A 147 -8.65 15.19 -21.53
N ASP A 148 -9.29 14.97 -22.67
CA ASP A 148 -10.73 14.77 -22.74
C ASP A 148 -11.08 13.36 -22.27
N GLN A 149 -12.05 13.24 -21.38
CA GLN A 149 -12.56 11.96 -20.91
C GLN A 149 -13.92 11.70 -21.54
N VAL A 150 -13.96 10.77 -22.48
CA VAL A 150 -15.18 10.44 -23.25
C VAL A 150 -15.64 9.03 -22.92
N LYS A 151 -16.96 8.83 -22.89
CA LYS A 151 -17.54 7.50 -22.68
C LYS A 151 -17.05 6.57 -23.79
N SER A 152 -16.49 5.43 -23.42
CA SER A 152 -15.99 4.45 -24.38
C SER A 152 -17.17 3.76 -25.08
N THR A 153 -16.95 3.32 -26.31
CA THR A 153 -17.89 2.45 -27.03
C THR A 153 -17.98 1.05 -26.41
N SER A 154 -17.02 0.70 -25.54
CA SER A 154 -17.07 -0.52 -24.71
C SER A 154 -17.94 -0.32 -23.45
N GLN A 155 -18.74 -1.33 -23.08
CA GLN A 155 -19.84 -1.23 -22.11
C GLN A 155 -19.47 -0.78 -20.67
N ARG A 156 -18.20 -0.59 -20.30
CA ARG A 156 -17.78 -0.32 -18.90
C ARG A 156 -16.67 0.72 -18.73
N GLY A 157 -16.37 1.51 -19.75
CA GLY A 157 -15.18 2.37 -19.75
C GLY A 157 -15.38 3.81 -20.21
N PHE A 158 -14.30 4.58 -20.05
CA PHE A 158 -14.06 5.84 -20.72
C PHE A 158 -12.71 5.74 -21.43
N ASP A 159 -12.55 6.50 -22.50
CA ASP A 159 -11.29 6.69 -23.21
C ASP A 159 -10.78 8.10 -22.90
N PHE A 160 -9.45 8.25 -22.87
CA PHE A 160 -8.81 9.56 -22.80
C PHE A 160 -8.35 9.97 -24.19
N LEU A 161 -8.61 11.23 -24.55
CA LEU A 161 -8.15 11.81 -25.79
C LEU A 161 -7.23 13.00 -25.51
N LEU A 162 -6.12 13.09 -26.26
CA LEU A 162 -5.27 14.26 -26.35
C LEU A 162 -5.35 14.78 -27.78
N HIS A 163 -5.97 15.95 -27.98
CA HIS A 163 -6.19 16.53 -29.31
C HIS A 163 -6.87 15.55 -30.30
N GLY A 164 -7.89 14.83 -29.83
CA GLY A 164 -8.64 13.85 -30.63
C GLY A 164 -7.97 12.49 -30.82
N LYS A 165 -6.71 12.31 -30.37
CA LYS A 165 -5.99 11.03 -30.42
C LYS A 165 -6.08 10.28 -29.10
N ARG A 166 -6.15 8.95 -29.15
CA ARG A 166 -6.36 8.15 -27.93
C ARG A 166 -5.08 8.11 -27.09
N ALA A 167 -5.22 8.30 -25.78
CA ALA A 167 -4.15 8.15 -24.82
C ALA A 167 -4.46 6.98 -23.88
N GLU A 168 -3.53 6.01 -23.79
CA GLU A 168 -3.55 4.99 -22.74
C GLU A 168 -2.77 5.51 -21.54
N ILE A 169 -3.37 5.42 -20.35
CA ILE A 169 -2.72 5.79 -19.10
C ILE A 169 -2.37 4.53 -18.33
N LYS A 170 -1.10 4.39 -17.95
CA LYS A 170 -0.63 3.38 -17.01
C LYS A 170 -0.23 4.04 -15.72
N VAL A 171 -0.59 3.40 -14.61
CA VAL A 171 -0.25 3.90 -13.29
C VAL A 171 0.55 2.85 -12.54
N GLU A 172 1.75 3.24 -12.11
CA GLU A 172 2.62 2.43 -11.26
C GLU A 172 2.66 3.05 -9.86
N TRP A 173 2.15 2.31 -8.87
CA TRP A 173 2.06 2.78 -7.50
C TRP A 173 3.14 2.14 -6.62
N GLY A 174 3.90 2.99 -5.93
CA GLY A 174 4.97 2.60 -5.03
C GLY A 174 6.22 3.47 -5.21
N ASP A 175 7.11 3.45 -4.23
CA ASP A 175 8.28 4.35 -4.20
C ASP A 175 9.44 3.85 -5.07
N ARG A 176 9.29 2.69 -5.71
CA ARG A 176 10.27 2.09 -6.62
C ARG A 176 9.58 1.61 -7.88
N SER A 177 10.27 1.70 -9.00
CA SER A 177 9.78 1.17 -10.26
C SER A 177 9.76 -0.36 -10.26
N PRO A 178 8.82 -0.99 -10.99
CA PRO A 178 8.73 -2.44 -11.05
C PRO A 178 10.01 -3.05 -11.65
N PRO A 179 10.62 -4.08 -11.06
CA PRO A 179 11.85 -4.69 -11.57
C PRO A 179 11.74 -5.24 -12.99
N LYS A 180 10.53 -5.64 -13.39
CA LYS A 180 10.23 -6.17 -14.72
C LYS A 180 9.81 -5.08 -15.73
N GLY A 181 9.74 -3.82 -15.31
CA GLY A 181 9.19 -2.74 -16.12
C GLY A 181 7.66 -2.72 -16.17
N VAL A 182 7.13 -1.67 -16.77
CA VAL A 182 5.69 -1.42 -16.89
C VAL A 182 5.09 -2.31 -17.95
N LYS A 183 3.98 -2.98 -17.62
CA LYS A 183 3.31 -3.92 -18.50
C LYS A 183 2.28 -3.21 -19.39
N LEU A 184 2.53 -3.18 -20.70
CA LEU A 184 1.56 -2.77 -21.71
C LEU A 184 0.94 -4.00 -22.38
N ARG A 185 -0.38 -4.00 -22.58
CA ARG A 185 -1.08 -5.07 -23.31
C ARG A 185 -1.42 -4.58 -24.70
N LYS A 186 -1.01 -5.33 -25.72
CA LYS A 186 -1.47 -5.09 -27.10
C LYS A 186 -2.87 -5.69 -27.22
N SER A 187 -3.84 -4.91 -27.68
CA SER A 187 -5.08 -5.47 -28.19
C SER A 187 -4.80 -6.17 -29.55
N LEU A 188 -5.79 -6.86 -30.13
CA LEU A 188 -5.63 -7.69 -31.34
C LEU A 188 -5.02 -6.98 -32.57
N ALA A 189 -4.83 -5.65 -32.54
CA ALA A 189 -4.00 -4.94 -33.52
C ALA A 189 -3.30 -3.66 -33.01
N ASP A 190 -3.82 -2.93 -32.01
CA ASP A 190 -3.33 -1.57 -31.72
C ASP A 190 -3.12 -1.24 -30.23
N LEU A 191 -2.12 -0.37 -29.99
CA LEU A 191 -2.02 0.48 -28.80
C LEU A 191 -2.79 1.79 -29.07
N SER A 192 -3.12 2.58 -28.03
CA SER A 192 -3.55 3.98 -28.21
C SER A 192 -2.47 4.80 -28.90
N ASP A 193 -2.76 5.94 -29.52
CA ASP A 193 -1.74 6.81 -30.14
C ASP A 193 -0.62 7.21 -29.16
N TYR A 194 -1.02 7.52 -27.92
CA TYR A 194 -0.12 7.88 -26.83
C TYR A 194 -0.17 6.87 -25.69
N CYS A 195 0.95 6.67 -25.03
CA CYS A 195 1.07 5.95 -23.77
C CYS A 195 1.68 6.87 -22.72
N ILE A 196 0.91 7.18 -21.67
CA ILE A 196 1.33 7.99 -20.53
C ILE A 196 1.50 7.06 -19.33
N ILE A 197 2.72 6.99 -18.79
CA ILE A 197 3.01 6.23 -17.59
C ILE A 197 3.16 7.21 -16.43
N MET A 198 2.21 7.16 -15.51
CA MET A 198 2.19 7.93 -14.27
C MET A 198 2.77 7.09 -13.13
N TYR A 199 3.91 7.52 -12.59
CA TYR A 199 4.48 6.89 -11.42
C TYR A 199 4.03 7.66 -10.18
N VAL A 200 3.33 6.98 -9.28
CA VAL A 200 2.72 7.55 -8.08
C VAL A 200 3.37 6.94 -6.84
N ALA A 201 3.84 7.78 -5.92
CA ALA A 201 4.46 7.34 -4.66
C ALA A 201 3.41 6.80 -3.66
N ARG A 202 3.86 6.17 -2.57
CA ARG A 202 2.94 5.64 -1.53
C ARG A 202 2.07 6.71 -0.87
N ASN A 203 2.54 7.96 -0.84
CA ASN A 203 1.79 9.12 -0.37
C ASN A 203 0.87 9.74 -1.42
N PHE A 204 0.62 9.03 -2.53
CA PHE A 204 -0.28 9.43 -3.62
C PHE A 204 0.18 10.62 -4.46
N ARG A 205 1.42 11.11 -4.33
CA ARG A 205 1.96 12.17 -5.20
C ARG A 205 2.65 11.62 -6.44
N ILE A 206 2.67 12.41 -7.51
CA ILE A 206 3.39 12.08 -8.75
C ILE A 206 4.89 12.11 -8.46
N ARG A 207 5.59 10.99 -8.63
CA ARG A 207 7.05 10.94 -8.45
C ARG A 207 7.83 11.01 -9.75
N GLU A 208 7.17 10.68 -10.87
CA GLU A 208 7.76 10.68 -12.20
C GLU A 208 6.65 10.54 -13.27
N ILE A 209 6.91 11.03 -14.48
CA ILE A 209 6.05 10.82 -15.65
C ILE A 209 6.89 10.40 -16.86
N CYS A 210 6.42 9.38 -17.60
CA CYS A 210 6.96 9.02 -18.90
C CYS A 210 5.85 9.17 -19.96
N PHE A 211 6.10 9.96 -21.00
CA PHE A 211 5.17 10.14 -22.11
C PHE A 211 5.78 9.53 -23.37
N LEU A 212 5.03 8.67 -24.05
CA LEU A 212 5.53 7.92 -25.21
C LEU A 212 4.54 7.98 -26.37
N ASP A 213 5.05 8.17 -27.58
CA ASP A 213 4.33 7.87 -28.81
C ASP A 213 4.26 6.34 -28.99
N SER A 214 3.06 5.78 -29.10
CA SER A 214 2.92 4.33 -29.17
C SER A 214 3.48 3.73 -30.45
N ASP A 215 3.57 4.49 -31.53
CA ASP A 215 4.28 4.07 -32.76
C ASP A 215 5.77 3.82 -32.50
N PHE A 216 6.39 4.60 -31.61
CA PHE A 216 7.74 4.33 -31.16
C PHE A 216 7.80 3.04 -30.34
N VAL A 217 6.83 2.86 -29.42
CA VAL A 217 6.76 1.65 -28.57
C VAL A 217 6.59 0.38 -29.41
N LEU A 218 5.69 0.40 -30.40
CA LEU A 218 5.46 -0.74 -31.29
C LEU A 218 6.67 -1.02 -32.19
N ARG A 219 7.29 0.00 -32.77
CA ARG A 219 8.48 -0.19 -33.60
C ARG A 219 9.66 -0.77 -32.82
N LYS A 220 9.90 -0.27 -31.60
CA LYS A 220 11.09 -0.65 -30.82
C LYS A 220 10.89 -1.90 -29.97
N PHE A 221 9.67 -2.11 -29.45
CA PHE A 221 9.39 -3.16 -28.45
C PHE A 221 8.22 -4.08 -28.86
N GLY A 222 7.62 -3.87 -30.04
CA GLY A 222 6.46 -4.60 -30.52
C GLY A 222 6.74 -6.02 -31.05
N GLY A 223 7.61 -6.79 -30.38
CA GLY A 223 7.93 -8.17 -30.74
C GLY A 223 6.74 -9.14 -30.74
N LYS A 224 6.97 -10.42 -31.05
CA LYS A 224 5.92 -11.45 -31.12
C LYS A 224 5.30 -11.69 -29.74
N GLY A 225 4.08 -11.18 -29.52
CA GLY A 225 3.35 -11.35 -28.27
C GLY A 225 2.39 -10.19 -27.97
N HIS A 226 1.40 -10.45 -27.12
CA HIS A 226 0.36 -9.50 -26.71
C HIS A 226 0.75 -8.61 -25.53
N THR A 227 2.00 -8.68 -25.07
CA THR A 227 2.46 -7.91 -23.92
C THR A 227 3.85 -7.34 -24.20
N ILE A 228 4.02 -6.06 -23.87
CA ILE A 228 5.31 -5.36 -23.86
C ILE A 228 5.65 -5.06 -22.41
N PHE A 229 6.90 -5.26 -22.02
CA PHE A 229 7.44 -4.81 -20.74
C PHE A 229 8.42 -3.68 -21.01
N LEU A 230 8.09 -2.47 -20.57
CA LEU A 230 8.94 -1.30 -20.71
C LEU A 230 9.77 -1.12 -19.44
N LYS A 231 11.06 -1.45 -19.50
CA LYS A 231 11.97 -1.11 -18.41
C LYS A 231 12.30 0.37 -18.48
N ASP A 232 12.44 1.01 -17.32
CA ASP A 232 12.79 2.43 -17.24
C ASP A 232 14.07 2.76 -18.04
N SER A 233 15.07 1.87 -18.02
CA SER A 233 16.32 2.02 -18.80
C SER A 233 16.10 2.13 -20.31
N ASP A 234 15.03 1.53 -20.84
CA ASP A 234 14.79 1.44 -22.29
C ASP A 234 14.12 2.69 -22.84
N VAL A 235 13.47 3.46 -21.96
CA VAL A 235 12.68 4.67 -22.24
C VAL A 235 13.15 5.88 -21.43
N ASP A 236 14.38 5.83 -20.91
CA ASP A 236 14.88 6.78 -19.93
C ASP A 236 14.80 8.25 -20.39
N GLN A 237 15.10 8.46 -21.67
CA GLN A 237 15.07 9.76 -22.35
C GLN A 237 13.66 10.36 -22.55
N TYR A 238 12.61 9.68 -22.10
CA TYR A 238 11.22 10.14 -22.18
C TYR A 238 10.63 10.46 -20.80
N PHE A 239 11.43 10.29 -19.74
CA PHE A 239 11.06 10.76 -18.41
C PHE A 239 11.19 12.27 -18.31
N PHE A 240 10.18 12.87 -17.69
CA PHE A 240 10.10 14.31 -17.51
C PHE A 240 11.18 14.84 -16.57
N SER A 241 11.69 13.99 -15.66
CA SER A 241 12.83 14.38 -14.81
C SER A 241 14.19 14.39 -15.53
N ARG A 242 14.25 13.93 -16.79
CA ARG A 242 15.50 13.75 -17.55
C ARG A 242 15.49 14.42 -18.92
N SER A 243 14.32 14.77 -19.44
CA SER A 243 14.16 15.16 -20.83
C SER A 243 13.06 16.19 -21.01
N GLN A 244 13.33 17.15 -21.88
CA GLN A 244 12.39 18.22 -22.23
C GLN A 244 11.48 17.87 -23.43
N LYS A 245 11.65 16.68 -24.03
CA LYS A 245 11.05 16.30 -25.32
C LYS A 245 9.52 16.43 -25.41
N HIS A 246 8.82 16.27 -24.30
CA HIS A 246 7.36 16.25 -24.26
C HIS A 246 6.76 17.29 -23.30
N LEU A 247 7.55 18.29 -22.89
CA LEU A 247 7.05 19.37 -22.05
C LEU A 247 6.00 20.21 -22.78
N ASP A 248 6.08 20.30 -24.11
CA ASP A 248 5.08 20.92 -24.97
C ASP A 248 3.69 20.27 -24.87
N LYS A 249 3.62 19.01 -24.38
CA LYS A 249 2.35 18.31 -24.14
C LYS A 249 1.70 18.68 -22.82
N VAL A 250 2.40 19.35 -21.91
CA VAL A 250 1.83 19.77 -20.62
C VAL A 250 0.90 20.95 -20.84
N ALA A 251 -0.39 20.72 -20.62
CA ALA A 251 -1.40 21.76 -20.66
C ALA A 251 -1.45 22.58 -19.36
N ASN A 252 -1.14 21.97 -18.22
CA ASN A 252 -1.22 22.62 -16.91
C ASN A 252 0.04 22.37 -16.05
N PRO A 253 1.09 23.21 -16.19
CA PRO A 253 2.31 23.11 -15.40
C PRO A 253 2.06 23.29 -13.89
N SER A 254 1.11 24.15 -13.51
CA SER A 254 0.79 24.38 -12.10
C SER A 254 0.21 23.13 -11.42
N ALA A 255 -0.65 22.38 -12.11
CA ALA A 255 -1.16 21.10 -11.62
C ALA A 255 -0.03 20.06 -11.50
N LEU A 256 0.85 19.99 -12.51
CA LEU A 256 2.01 19.10 -12.49
C LEU A 256 2.90 19.35 -11.26
N LEU A 257 3.28 20.60 -11.01
CA LEU A 257 4.11 20.95 -9.86
C LEU A 257 3.38 20.69 -8.53
N LYS A 258 2.10 21.07 -8.43
CA LYS A 258 1.29 20.92 -7.20
C LYS A 258 1.12 19.46 -6.77
N TYR A 259 0.92 18.55 -7.73
CA TYR A 259 0.65 17.14 -7.45
C TYR A 259 1.93 16.28 -7.38
N SER A 260 3.07 16.86 -7.74
CA SER A 260 4.35 16.18 -7.69
C SER A 260 4.90 16.03 -6.27
N THR A 261 5.76 15.03 -6.07
CA THR A 261 6.62 14.98 -4.90
C THR A 261 7.55 16.20 -4.91
N PRO A 262 8.00 16.68 -3.74
CA PRO A 262 8.93 17.82 -3.69
C PRO A 262 10.19 17.58 -4.55
N THR A 263 10.72 16.36 -4.52
CA THR A 263 11.89 15.96 -5.31
C THR A 263 11.65 16.02 -6.82
N PHE A 264 10.47 15.64 -7.29
CA PHE A 264 10.14 15.69 -8.71
C PHE A 264 9.84 17.13 -9.14
N ALA A 265 9.08 17.89 -8.33
CA ALA A 265 8.78 19.29 -8.59
C ALA A 265 10.05 20.14 -8.74
N MET A 266 11.07 19.95 -7.91
CA MET A 266 12.36 20.65 -8.03
C MET A 266 13.09 20.35 -9.36
N LYS A 267 12.97 19.13 -9.88
CA LYS A 267 13.56 18.80 -11.19
C LYS A 267 12.78 19.43 -12.35
N LEU A 268 11.49 19.64 -12.16
CA LEU A 268 10.61 20.24 -13.15
C LEU A 268 10.67 21.77 -13.15
N SER A 269 10.96 22.41 -12.01
CA SER A 269 10.97 23.88 -11.89
C SER A 269 12.05 24.57 -12.73
N GLU A 270 13.07 23.83 -13.18
CA GLU A 270 14.05 24.37 -14.14
C GLU A 270 13.47 24.44 -15.57
N SER A 271 12.34 23.78 -15.81
CA SER A 271 11.73 23.62 -17.13
C SER A 271 10.38 24.32 -17.29
N PHE A 272 9.80 24.88 -16.22
CA PHE A 272 8.49 25.55 -16.21
C PHE A 272 8.51 26.84 -15.37
#